data_AF-A0A0M8Q2M8-F1
#
_entry.id   AF-A0A0M8Q2M8-F1
#
_cell.length_a   1.000
_cell.length_b   1.000
_cell.length_c   1.000
_cell.angle_alpha   90.00
_cell.angle_beta   90.00
_cell.angle_gamma   90.00
#
_symmetry.space_group_name_H-M   'P 1'
#
loop_
_entity.id
_entity.type
_entity.pdbx_description
1 polymer ?
#
loop_
_entity_poly.entity_id
_entity_poly.type
_entity_poly.pdbx_seq_one_letter_code
_entity_poly.pdbx_strand_id
1 'polypeptide(L)'
;MALSIININVNVTGASTRFFYVLATSLTITDGTTVEATTFLNDSSTAATTFPIVTNGYYNLYINGVLQEGGSYLVSATELTFHTVTGTLPAGTPIIVEAVELVTTI
;
A
#
# COMPACT_ATOMS: atom_id res chain seq x y z
N MET A 1 18.23 41.89 -25.33
CA MET A 1 16.95 41.18 -25.10
C MET A 1 17.16 40.29 -23.90
N ALA A 2 16.61 40.64 -22.73
CA ALA A 2 16.83 39.84 -21.52
C ALA A 2 15.97 38.57 -21.60
N LEU A 3 16.58 37.38 -21.45
CA LEU A 3 15.82 36.17 -21.19
C LEU A 3 15.22 36.28 -19.79
N SER A 4 13.88 36.27 -19.71
CA SER A 4 13.20 36.01 -18.46
C SER A 4 13.21 34.50 -18.22
N ILE A 5 14.01 34.04 -17.25
CA ILE A 5 13.93 32.67 -16.76
C ILE A 5 12.81 32.67 -15.72
N ILE A 6 11.67 32.08 -16.04
CA ILE A 6 10.61 31.85 -15.06
C ILE A 6 11.01 30.60 -14.26
N ASN A 7 11.31 30.77 -12.98
CA ASN A 7 11.41 29.66 -12.04
C ASN A 7 10.02 29.40 -11.44
N ILE A 8 9.43 28.26 -11.78
CA ILE A 8 8.20 27.76 -11.14
C ILE A 8 8.63 26.86 -9.99
N ASN A 9 8.24 27.23 -8.77
CA ASN A 9 8.38 26.37 -7.60
C ASN A 9 7.02 25.74 -7.30
N VAL A 10 7.00 24.43 -7.11
CA VAL A 10 5.80 23.68 -6.72
C VAL A 10 6.05 23.08 -5.35
N ASN A 11 5.13 23.34 -4.42
CA ASN A 11 5.16 22.73 -3.10
C ASN A 11 4.34 21.44 -3.13
N VAL A 12 4.86 20.37 -2.55
CA VAL A 12 4.18 19.07 -2.46
C VAL A 12 4.28 18.58 -1.03
N THR A 13 3.17 18.11 -0.49
CA THR A 13 3.13 17.39 0.79
C THR A 13 2.74 15.94 0.55
N GLY A 14 3.20 15.04 1.42
CA GLY A 14 2.86 13.63 1.39
C GLY A 14 2.16 13.20 2.67
N ALA A 15 1.13 12.38 2.54
CA ALA A 15 0.48 11.69 3.65
C ALA A 15 0.59 10.18 3.45
N SER A 16 0.90 9.46 4.52
CA SER A 16 0.95 7.99 4.52
C SER A 16 -0.06 7.44 5.52
N THR A 17 -0.77 6.39 5.13
CA THR A 17 -1.64 5.59 6.02
C THR A 17 -1.26 4.13 5.87
N ARG A 18 -1.04 3.46 7.00
CA ARG A 18 -0.60 2.06 7.04
C ARG A 18 -1.67 1.16 7.62
N PHE A 19 -1.68 -0.06 7.09
CA PHE A 19 -2.62 -1.10 7.41
C PHE A 19 -1.84 -2.36 7.78
N PHE A 20 -2.15 -2.94 8.93
CA PHE A 20 -1.40 -4.03 9.53
C PHE A 20 -2.28 -5.27 9.68
N TYR A 21 -1.83 -6.40 9.18
CA TYR A 21 -2.47 -7.69 9.38
C TYR A 21 -1.43 -8.74 9.74
N VAL A 22 -1.68 -9.50 10.80
CA VAL A 22 -0.85 -10.67 11.15
C VAL A 22 -1.65 -11.91 10.83
N LEU A 23 -1.12 -12.76 9.96
CA LEU A 23 -1.80 -13.98 9.53
C LEU A 23 -2.16 -14.86 10.73
N ALA A 24 -3.45 -15.13 10.92
CA ALA A 24 -3.91 -16.05 11.96
C ALA A 24 -3.61 -17.52 11.61
N THR A 25 -3.65 -17.85 10.32
CA THR A 25 -3.35 -19.16 9.75
C THR A 25 -2.43 -19.00 8.54
N SER A 26 -1.73 -20.06 8.16
CA SER A 26 -0.87 -20.02 6.96
C SER A 26 -1.71 -19.71 5.71
N LEU A 27 -1.18 -18.86 4.85
CA LEU A 27 -1.79 -18.45 3.59
C LEU A 27 -1.00 -19.03 2.42
N THR A 28 -1.65 -19.81 1.57
CA THR A 28 -1.05 -20.25 0.30
C THR A 28 -1.31 -19.16 -0.74
N ILE A 29 -0.23 -18.64 -1.31
CA ILE A 29 -0.27 -17.62 -2.36
C ILE A 29 -0.17 -18.32 -3.72
N THR A 30 -1.19 -18.10 -4.53
CA THR A 30 -1.21 -18.31 -5.98
C THR A 30 -1.61 -17.01 -6.68
N ASP A 31 -1.46 -16.94 -8.00
CA ASP A 31 -1.94 -15.79 -8.77
C ASP A 31 -3.43 -15.53 -8.50
N GLY A 32 -3.77 -14.28 -8.19
CA GLY A 32 -5.12 -13.86 -7.82
C GLY A 32 -5.53 -14.14 -6.38
N THR A 33 -4.62 -14.60 -5.50
CA THR A 33 -4.93 -14.73 -4.06
C THR A 33 -5.24 -13.35 -3.48
N THR A 34 -6.30 -13.23 -2.68
CA THR A 34 -6.71 -11.96 -2.09
C THR A 34 -6.69 -11.99 -0.56
N VAL A 35 -6.52 -10.80 0.03
CA VAL A 35 -6.69 -10.55 1.46
C VAL A 35 -7.59 -9.32 1.61
N GLU A 36 -8.73 -9.48 2.27
CA GLU A 36 -9.70 -8.42 2.45
C GLU A 36 -9.15 -7.29 3.33
N ALA A 37 -9.43 -6.04 2.97
CA ALA A 37 -9.03 -4.85 3.72
C ALA A 37 -9.55 -4.88 5.17
N THR A 38 -10.72 -5.50 5.40
CA THR A 38 -11.38 -5.64 6.71
C THR A 38 -10.60 -6.50 7.71
N THR A 39 -9.62 -7.28 7.24
CA THR A 39 -8.72 -8.06 8.10
C THR A 39 -7.59 -7.22 8.71
N PHE A 40 -7.36 -6.01 8.20
CA PHE A 40 -6.29 -5.13 8.64
C PHE A 40 -6.74 -4.17 9.74
N LEU A 41 -5.79 -3.77 10.57
CA LEU A 41 -5.90 -2.62 11.48
C LEU A 41 -5.23 -1.40 10.85
N ASN A 42 -5.78 -0.21 11.04
CA ASN A 42 -5.14 1.04 10.63
C ASN A 42 -4.13 1.56 11.68
N ASP A 43 -3.47 2.69 11.40
CA ASP A 43 -2.51 3.33 12.33
C ASP A 43 -3.09 3.66 13.72
N SER A 44 -4.42 3.77 13.86
CA SER A 44 -5.11 3.97 15.14
C SER A 44 -5.47 2.66 15.84
N SER A 45 -4.99 1.51 15.35
CA SER A 45 -5.33 0.16 15.82
C SER A 45 -6.82 -0.19 15.71
N THR A 46 -7.56 0.48 14.84
CA THR A 46 -8.97 0.19 14.54
C THR A 46 -9.07 -0.68 13.30
N ALA A 47 -10.03 -1.60 13.25
CA ALA A 47 -10.31 -2.38 12.04
C ALA A 47 -10.57 -1.45 10.85
N ALA A 48 -9.88 -1.70 9.75
CA ALA A 48 -10.08 -0.98 8.51
C ALA A 48 -11.41 -1.41 7.88
N THR A 49 -12.12 -0.48 7.24
CA THR A 49 -13.29 -0.80 6.42
C THR A 49 -12.90 -0.94 4.95
N THR A 50 -11.98 -0.08 4.50
CA THR A 50 -11.44 -0.03 3.14
C THR A 50 -10.01 0.50 3.18
N PHE A 51 -9.20 0.16 2.19
CA PHE A 51 -7.99 0.92 1.87
C PHE A 51 -8.37 2.25 1.19
N PRO A 52 -7.60 3.33 1.41
CA PRO A 52 -7.82 4.59 0.70
C PRO A 52 -7.51 4.42 -0.78
N ILE A 53 -8.26 5.09 -1.65
CA ILE A 53 -7.97 5.16 -3.08
C ILE A 53 -6.88 6.21 -3.29
N VAL A 54 -5.69 5.77 -3.70
CA VAL A 54 -4.56 6.66 -3.97
C VAL A 54 -4.66 7.17 -5.41
N THR A 55 -4.75 8.49 -5.58
CA THR A 55 -4.92 9.12 -6.91
C THR A 55 -3.61 9.66 -7.46
N ASN A 56 -2.80 10.27 -6.61
CA ASN A 56 -1.46 10.74 -6.95
C ASN A 56 -0.45 10.23 -5.94
N GLY A 57 0.03 9.01 -6.13
CA GLY A 57 0.92 8.37 -5.18
C GLY A 57 1.15 6.89 -5.49
N TYR A 58 1.39 6.09 -4.46
CA TYR A 58 1.66 4.66 -4.61
C TYR A 58 1.28 3.86 -3.36
N TYR A 59 1.23 2.54 -3.51
CA TYR A 59 1.17 1.62 -2.39
C TYR A 59 2.49 0.87 -2.24
N ASN A 60 2.95 0.69 -1.02
CA ASN A 60 4.00 -0.29 -0.70
C ASN A 60 3.36 -1.50 0.00
N LEU A 61 3.79 -2.69 -0.38
CA LEU A 61 3.49 -3.92 0.34
C LEU A 61 4.75 -4.42 1.04
N TYR A 62 4.64 -4.68 2.34
CA TYR A 62 5.68 -5.34 3.11
C TYR A 62 5.16 -6.67 3.62
N ILE A 63 5.94 -7.73 3.40
CA ILE A 63 5.68 -9.07 3.93
C ILE A 63 6.84 -9.42 4.86
N ASN A 64 6.54 -9.69 6.12
CA ASN A 64 7.54 -9.94 7.16
C ASN A 64 8.63 -8.86 7.24
N GLY A 65 8.25 -7.60 7.02
CA GLY A 65 9.17 -6.45 7.00
C GLY A 65 9.98 -6.26 5.70
N VAL A 66 9.78 -7.10 4.68
CA VAL A 66 10.47 -6.98 3.39
C VAL A 66 9.55 -6.34 2.36
N LEU A 67 10.02 -5.27 1.71
CA LEU A 67 9.31 -4.61 0.60
C LEU A 67 9.14 -5.58 -0.57
N GLN A 68 7.93 -5.65 -1.13
CA GLN A 68 7.61 -6.45 -2.31
C GLN A 68 7.71 -5.62 -3.59
N GLU A 69 7.98 -6.29 -4.70
CA GLU A 69 8.01 -5.66 -6.02
C GLU A 69 6.62 -5.12 -6.39
N GLY A 70 6.53 -3.90 -6.92
CA GLY A 70 5.24 -3.26 -7.23
C GLY A 70 4.38 -4.01 -8.27
N GLY A 71 4.99 -4.87 -9.10
CA GLY A 71 4.26 -5.72 -10.04
C GLY A 71 3.68 -7.00 -9.44
N SER A 72 4.06 -7.36 -8.20
CA SER A 72 3.64 -8.62 -7.58
C SER A 72 2.31 -8.51 -6.82
N TYR A 73 1.69 -7.34 -6.80
CA TYR A 73 0.43 -7.11 -6.10
C TYR A 73 -0.36 -5.94 -6.67
N LEU A 74 -1.65 -5.90 -6.32
CA LEU A 74 -2.56 -4.78 -6.56
C LEU A 74 -3.29 -4.46 -5.26
N VAL A 75 -3.50 -3.18 -4.98
CA VAL A 75 -4.34 -2.73 -3.87
C VAL A 75 -5.57 -2.05 -4.45
N SER A 76 -6.75 -2.53 -4.05
CA SER A 76 -8.03 -1.89 -4.32
C SER A 76 -8.61 -1.33 -3.01
N ALA A 77 -9.77 -0.67 -3.05
CA ALA A 77 -10.43 -0.23 -1.81
C ALA A 77 -10.79 -1.40 -0.87
N THR A 78 -11.05 -2.59 -1.41
CA THR A 78 -11.62 -3.72 -0.65
C THR A 78 -10.61 -4.82 -0.36
N GLU A 79 -9.53 -4.94 -1.13
CA GLU A 79 -8.61 -6.06 -1.03
C GLU A 79 -7.20 -5.73 -1.52
N LEU A 80 -6.24 -6.49 -0.97
CA LEU A 80 -4.91 -6.72 -1.51
C LEU A 80 -4.94 -7.99 -2.36
N THR A 81 -4.49 -7.93 -3.60
CA THR A 81 -4.42 -9.06 -4.53
C THR A 81 -2.97 -9.36 -4.88
N PHE A 82 -2.55 -10.62 -4.79
CA PHE A 82 -1.22 -11.07 -5.21
C PHE A 82 -1.23 -11.46 -6.69
N HIS A 83 -0.20 -11.06 -7.42
CA HIS A 83 -0.05 -11.33 -8.85
C HIS A 83 1.32 -11.93 -9.16
N THR A 84 1.37 -12.85 -10.12
CA THR A 84 2.62 -13.39 -10.71
C THR A 84 3.59 -14.04 -9.73
N VAL A 85 3.18 -14.24 -8.48
CA VAL A 85 3.95 -14.86 -7.40
C VAL A 85 3.22 -16.06 -6.82
N THR A 86 3.99 -17.03 -6.35
CA THR A 86 3.47 -18.22 -5.67
C THR A 86 4.31 -18.53 -4.45
N GLY A 87 3.69 -19.01 -3.37
CA GLY A 87 4.41 -19.38 -2.16
C GLY A 87 3.48 -19.71 -1.02
N THR A 88 4.05 -19.84 0.18
CA THR A 88 3.27 -20.02 1.40
C THR A 88 3.80 -19.06 2.46
N LEU A 89 2.91 -18.22 2.99
CA LEU A 89 3.18 -17.39 4.14
C LEU A 89 2.74 -18.15 5.39
N PRO A 90 3.62 -18.45 6.35
CA PRO A 90 3.22 -19.12 7.58
C PRO A 90 2.35 -18.21 8.45
N ALA A 91 1.53 -18.82 9.33
CA ALA A 91 0.84 -18.10 10.39
C ALA A 91 1.82 -17.24 11.21
N GLY A 92 1.38 -16.07 11.65
CA GLY A 92 2.18 -15.07 12.34
C GLY A 92 2.96 -14.13 11.42
N THR A 93 2.95 -14.34 10.09
CA THR A 93 3.61 -13.42 9.16
C THR A 93 2.87 -12.07 9.13
N PRO A 94 3.56 -10.94 9.42
CA PRO A 94 3.00 -9.61 9.25
C PRO A 94 2.90 -9.24 7.76
N ILE A 95 1.74 -8.74 7.35
CA ILE A 95 1.47 -8.12 6.06
C ILE A 95 1.12 -6.66 6.34
N ILE A 96 1.84 -5.74 5.69
CA ILE A 96 1.62 -4.31 5.84
C ILE A 96 1.38 -3.70 4.48
N VAL A 97 0.25 -3.01 4.32
CA VAL A 97 -0.02 -2.15 3.17
C VAL A 97 0.18 -0.71 3.62
N GLU A 98 1.03 0.03 2.93
CA GLU A 98 1.20 1.47 3.12
C GLU A 98 0.65 2.18 1.89
N ALA A 99 -0.30 3.10 2.10
CA ALA A 99 -0.84 3.96 1.06
C ALA A 99 -0.25 5.37 1.22
N VAL A 100 0.46 5.84 0.20
CA VAL A 100 1.07 7.18 0.17
C VAL A 100 0.34 8.03 -0.85
N GLU A 101 -0.21 9.16 -0.41
CA GLU A 101 -0.84 10.18 -1.27
C GLU A 101 0.03 11.44 -1.27
N LEU A 102 0.22 12.02 -2.45
CA LEU A 102 0.97 13.25 -2.67
C LEU A 102 0.02 14.35 -3.13
N VAL A 103 0.04 15.48 -2.44
CA VAL A 103 -0.83 16.62 -2.74
C VAL A 103 0.03 17.83 -3.05
N THR A 104 -0.22 18.44 -4.21
CA THR A 104 0.33 19.75 -4.52
C THR A 104 -0.35 20.80 -3.66
N THR A 105 0.45 21.59 -2.95
CA THR A 105 -0.05 22.68 -2.10
C THR A 105 0.21 24.03 -2.76
N ILE A 106 -0.73 24.95 -2.57
CA ILE A 106 -0.63 26.34 -3.01
C ILE A 106 0.29 27.11 -2.06
#